data_AF-A0AAV5CU34-F1
#
_entry.id   AF-A0AAV5CU34-F1
#
_cell.length_a   1.000
_cell.length_b   1.000
_cell.length_c   1.000
_cell.angle_alpha   90.00
_cell.angle_beta   90.00
_cell.angle_gamma   90.00
#
_symmetry.space_group_name_H-M   'P 1'
#
loop_
_entity.id
_entity.type
_entity.pdbx_description
1 polymer ?
#
loop_
_entity_poly.entity_id
_entity_poly.type
_entity_poly.pdbx_seq_one_letter_code
_entity_poly.pdbx_strand_id
1 'polypeptide(L)'
;MEVHKVSPPPPQSTVSKLKVRLKETLFPDDPFRVSRGSRRGCSGSWQSKLEMAKTFLGFSMRALGIRHHLDPGAFSRSAVNHNAGCKTAMSNVIMALTVMITLLFLMPLFVYTPNVVLGAIIIAAVIGLIDIPAVYHIWKMDKMDFLVCVCAFAGVIFISVQEGLAIAIGISIFRVLIQITRPKIMVQGNIRGTDIYRSLHQYKDAQRIPGFLILATEAPINFANSNYLNERIKRWIEEETSAQNKQAELRFIILDLSGVPAIDTSGVAFLIDIKKSIEKRGLELVLVNPTGEVMEKIQRANEAHNHFRSDCLYLTTGEAVASLSTLAKMTSP
;
A
#
# COMPACT_ATOMS: atom_id res chain seq x y z
N MET A 1 -26.38 -28.63 0.23
CA MET A 1 -25.71 -27.79 1.24
C MET A 1 -26.68 -26.69 1.63
N GLU A 2 -26.94 -26.49 2.92
CA GLU A 2 -27.71 -25.34 3.37
C GLU A 2 -26.88 -24.08 3.10
N VAL A 3 -27.46 -23.09 2.42
CA VAL A 3 -26.81 -21.80 2.15
C VAL A 3 -26.80 -21.00 3.45
N HIS A 4 -25.61 -20.68 3.98
CA HIS A 4 -25.51 -19.84 5.16
C HIS A 4 -25.97 -18.43 4.82
N LYS A 5 -27.11 -17.99 5.38
CA LYS A 5 -27.61 -16.63 5.19
C LYS A 5 -26.67 -15.64 5.88
N VAL A 6 -25.97 -14.83 5.10
CA VAL A 6 -25.14 -13.75 5.62
C VAL A 6 -26.06 -12.61 6.05
N SER A 7 -26.21 -12.42 7.36
CA SER A 7 -26.85 -11.23 7.91
C SER A 7 -25.79 -10.17 8.21
N PRO A 8 -26.06 -8.88 7.95
CA PRO A 8 -25.14 -7.84 8.37
C PRO A 8 -24.97 -7.81 9.90
N PRO A 9 -23.82 -7.35 10.41
CA PRO A 9 -23.59 -7.25 11.84
C PRO A 9 -24.58 -6.25 12.49
N PRO A 10 -24.96 -6.46 13.77
CA PRO A 10 -25.93 -5.61 14.45
C PRO A 10 -25.44 -4.14 14.51
N PRO A 11 -26.35 -3.16 14.41
CA PRO A 11 -25.99 -1.75 14.43
C PRO A 11 -25.35 -1.38 15.77
N GLN A 12 -24.09 -0.93 15.74
CA GLN A 12 -23.40 -0.37 16.90
C GLN A 12 -23.51 1.16 16.90
N SER A 13 -23.50 1.79 18.08
CA SER A 13 -23.60 3.25 18.21
C SER A 13 -22.37 3.96 17.63
N THR A 14 -22.57 5.18 17.12
CA THR A 14 -21.50 5.99 16.50
C THR A 14 -20.32 6.20 17.46
N VAL A 15 -20.62 6.32 18.76
CA VAL A 15 -19.62 6.50 19.82
C VAL A 15 -18.79 5.24 20.07
N SER A 16 -19.41 4.05 20.09
CA SER A 16 -18.65 2.81 20.27
C SER A 16 -17.74 2.53 19.07
N LYS A 17 -18.21 2.80 17.85
CA LYS A 17 -17.38 2.69 16.63
C LYS A 17 -16.22 3.65 16.62
N LEU A 18 -16.45 4.91 16.98
CA LEU A 18 -15.38 5.91 17.07
C LEU A 18 -14.35 5.48 18.11
N LYS A 19 -14.79 4.99 19.28
CA LYS A 19 -13.87 4.54 20.34
C LYS A 19 -13.00 3.36 19.91
N VAL A 20 -13.56 2.39 19.19
CA VAL A 20 -12.81 1.24 18.64
C VAL A 20 -11.83 1.71 17.57
N ARG A 21 -12.29 2.50 16.58
CA ARG A 21 -11.45 3.07 15.52
C ARG A 21 -10.29 3.90 16.08
N LEU A 22 -10.58 4.75 17.07
CA LEU A 22 -9.57 5.61 17.68
C LEU A 22 -8.54 4.76 18.44
N LYS A 23 -8.98 3.72 19.15
CA LYS A 23 -8.11 2.80 19.87
C LYS A 23 -7.20 2.02 18.90
N GLU A 24 -7.74 1.50 17.81
CA GLU A 24 -6.98 0.76 16.78
C GLU A 24 -6.03 1.66 15.99
N THR A 25 -6.42 2.91 15.72
CA THR A 25 -5.60 3.86 14.94
C THR A 25 -4.47 4.46 15.77
N LEU A 26 -4.73 4.79 17.05
CA LEU A 26 -3.72 5.39 17.93
C LEU A 26 -2.83 4.36 18.63
N PHE A 27 -3.35 3.16 18.89
CA PHE A 27 -2.65 2.10 19.62
C PHE A 27 -2.86 0.72 18.95
N PRO A 28 -2.38 0.52 17.71
CA PRO A 28 -2.47 -0.78 17.04
C PRO A 28 -1.66 -1.86 17.79
N ASP A 29 -0.59 -1.45 18.48
CA ASP A 29 0.20 -2.28 19.36
C ASP A 29 0.03 -1.81 20.81
N ASP A 30 -0.55 -2.67 21.65
CA ASP A 30 -0.60 -2.43 23.10
C ASP A 30 0.85 -2.27 23.60
N PRO A 31 1.28 -1.10 24.10
CA PRO A 31 2.69 -0.82 24.42
C PRO A 31 3.28 -1.77 25.47
N PHE A 32 2.42 -2.47 26.20
CA PHE A 32 2.82 -3.45 27.21
C PHE A 32 3.08 -4.86 26.66
N ARG A 33 2.67 -5.17 25.41
CA ARG A 33 2.86 -6.50 24.79
C ARG A 33 4.28 -6.69 24.23
N VAL A 34 4.93 -5.61 23.81
CA VAL A 34 6.29 -5.62 23.24
C VAL A 34 7.38 -5.79 24.30
N SER A 35 7.08 -5.53 25.57
CA SER A 35 8.08 -5.55 26.66
C SER A 35 8.65 -6.93 27.00
N ARG A 36 8.05 -8.03 26.51
CA ARG A 36 8.49 -9.41 26.85
C ARG A 36 9.28 -10.14 25.76
N GLY A 37 9.46 -9.58 24.56
CA GLY A 37 9.86 -10.40 23.40
C GLY A 37 11.07 -9.98 22.55
N SER A 38 11.46 -8.70 22.48
CA SER A 38 12.49 -8.29 21.51
C SER A 38 13.55 -7.34 22.09
N ARG A 39 14.73 -7.91 22.40
CA ARG A 39 15.95 -7.17 22.77
C ARG A 39 16.92 -6.93 21.60
N ARG A 40 16.46 -7.03 20.34
CA ARG A 40 17.32 -6.75 19.18
C ARG A 40 16.57 -5.86 18.19
N GLY A 41 16.95 -4.59 18.09
CA GLY A 41 16.53 -3.70 17.00
C GLY A 41 16.10 -2.27 17.37
N CYS A 42 15.75 -1.99 18.63
CA CYS A 42 15.14 -0.69 18.98
C CYS A 42 16.11 0.51 19.10
N SER A 43 17.43 0.32 19.08
CA SER A 43 18.35 1.46 19.20
C SER A 43 18.31 2.38 17.98
N GLY A 44 18.09 1.84 16.78
CA GLY A 44 18.08 2.64 15.56
C GLY A 44 16.84 3.55 15.43
N SER A 45 15.66 3.08 15.82
CA SER A 45 14.41 3.83 15.55
C SER A 45 14.25 5.07 16.43
N TRP A 46 14.70 5.03 17.69
CA TRP A 46 14.65 6.17 18.58
C TRP A 46 15.70 7.23 18.23
N GLN A 47 16.91 6.81 17.86
CA GLN A 47 17.95 7.73 17.38
C GLN A 47 17.53 8.42 16.08
N SER A 48 16.99 7.69 15.10
CA SER A 48 16.48 8.30 13.86
C SER A 48 15.31 9.27 14.11
N LYS A 49 14.39 8.95 15.03
CA LYS A 49 13.29 9.86 15.42
C LYS A 49 13.80 11.12 16.13
N LEU A 50 14.81 10.97 16.99
CA LEU A 50 15.42 12.10 17.72
C LEU A 50 16.23 13.01 16.78
N GLU A 51 16.97 12.44 15.82
CA GLU A 51 17.72 13.20 14.81
C GLU A 51 16.78 13.92 13.82
N MET A 52 15.67 13.29 13.43
CA MET A 52 14.60 13.95 12.66
C MET A 52 14.01 15.13 13.43
N ALA A 53 13.72 14.96 14.72
CA ALA A 53 13.20 16.03 15.57
C ALA A 53 14.21 17.18 15.75
N LYS A 54 15.50 16.89 15.92
CA LYS A 54 16.58 17.90 15.98
C LYS A 54 16.75 18.65 14.67
N THR A 55 16.63 17.94 13.54
CA THR A 55 16.69 18.54 12.20
C THR A 55 15.51 19.50 11.99
N PHE A 56 14.29 19.10 12.40
CA PHE A 56 13.11 19.97 12.39
C PHE A 56 13.29 21.20 13.29
N LEU A 57 13.85 21.04 14.48
CA LEU A 57 14.17 22.14 15.38
C LEU A 57 15.18 23.11 14.75
N GLY A 58 16.21 22.59 14.08
CA GLY A 58 17.21 23.38 13.34
C GLY A 58 16.61 24.18 12.19
N PHE A 59 15.68 23.59 11.42
CA PHE A 59 14.91 24.30 10.39
C PHE A 59 14.04 25.41 11.00
N SER A 60 13.38 25.14 12.13
CA SER A 60 12.55 26.13 12.85
C SER A 60 13.36 27.30 13.39
N MET A 61 14.54 27.06 13.96
CA MET A 61 15.45 28.11 14.45
C MET A 61 16.03 28.98 13.32
N ARG A 62 16.25 28.39 12.14
CA ARG A 62 16.70 29.12 10.94
C ARG A 62 15.60 30.02 10.37
N ALA A 63 14.33 29.58 10.44
CA ALA A 63 13.16 30.39 10.10
C ALA A 63 12.93 31.55 11.09
N LEU A 64 13.41 31.43 12.33
CA LEU A 64 13.41 32.47 13.36
C LEU A 64 14.59 33.46 13.25
N GLY A 65 15.40 33.41 12.17
CA GLY A 65 16.47 34.39 11.91
C GLY A 65 17.78 34.16 12.68
N ILE A 66 17.91 33.05 13.40
CA ILE A 66 19.15 32.68 14.09
C ILE A 66 20.16 32.17 13.04
N ARG A 67 21.14 33.02 12.68
CA ARG A 67 22.17 32.73 11.65
C ARG A 67 23.28 31.78 12.13
N HIS A 68 22.97 30.74 12.89
CA HIS A 68 23.91 29.66 13.12
C HIS A 68 23.62 28.53 12.13
N HIS A 69 24.64 28.09 11.41
CA HIS A 69 24.58 26.92 10.53
C HIS A 69 24.40 25.67 11.40
N LEU A 70 23.14 25.35 11.74
CA LEU A 70 22.77 24.07 12.30
C LEU A 70 22.71 23.07 11.15
N ASP A 71 23.83 22.40 10.93
CA ASP A 71 23.89 21.26 10.02
C ASP A 71 23.07 20.09 10.60
N PRO A 72 22.18 19.46 9.82
CA PRO A 72 21.55 18.22 10.23
C PRO A 72 22.64 17.20 10.60
N GLY A 73 22.41 16.44 11.67
CA GLY A 73 23.39 15.53 12.26
C GLY A 73 24.11 14.70 11.19
N ALA A 74 25.42 14.92 11.03
CA ALA A 74 26.21 14.26 10.00
C ALA A 74 26.20 12.73 10.22
N PHE A 75 25.54 12.00 9.32
CA PHE A 75 25.47 10.53 9.32
C PHE A 75 26.86 9.87 9.47
N SER A 76 27.88 10.48 8.86
CA SER A 76 29.27 10.04 8.97
C SER A 76 29.80 10.05 10.42
N ARG A 77 29.52 11.09 11.22
CA ARG A 77 29.98 11.18 12.62
C ARG A 77 29.33 10.13 13.51
N SER A 78 28.03 9.89 13.30
CA SER A 78 27.28 8.87 14.05
C SER A 78 27.71 7.45 13.70
N ALA A 79 28.00 7.17 12.42
CA ALA A 79 28.48 5.86 11.98
C ALA A 79 29.87 5.53 12.57
N VAL A 80 30.78 6.50 12.58
CA VAL A 80 32.12 6.33 13.19
C VAL A 80 32.00 6.13 14.71
N ASN A 81 31.15 6.92 15.38
CA ASN A 81 30.91 6.79 16.82
C ASN A 81 30.31 5.42 17.19
N HIS A 82 29.43 4.89 16.34
CA HIS A 82 28.87 3.55 16.50
C HIS A 82 29.92 2.45 16.28
N ASN A 83 30.73 2.55 15.22
CA ASN A 83 31.82 1.60 14.95
C ASN A 83 32.91 1.61 16.04
N ALA A 84 33.11 2.74 16.73
CA ALA A 84 34.01 2.84 17.87
C ALA A 84 33.46 2.19 19.16
N GLY A 85 32.24 1.64 19.14
CA GLY A 85 31.64 0.93 20.27
C GLY A 85 31.07 1.84 21.37
N CYS A 86 30.84 3.13 21.08
CA CYS A 86 30.31 4.08 22.06
C CYS A 86 28.83 3.81 22.37
N LYS A 87 28.49 3.77 23.67
CA LYS A 87 27.14 3.41 24.16
C LYS A 87 26.40 4.55 24.85
N THR A 88 27.07 5.67 25.11
CA THR A 88 26.52 6.78 25.91
C THR A 88 26.59 8.11 25.15
N ALA A 89 25.67 9.02 25.47
CA ALA A 89 25.66 10.38 24.90
C ALA A 89 26.90 11.21 25.30
N MET A 90 27.64 10.77 26.32
CA MET A 90 28.91 11.37 26.75
C MET A 90 29.96 11.38 25.63
N SER A 91 29.90 10.42 24.70
CA SER A 91 30.79 10.40 23.53
C SER A 91 30.68 11.69 22.69
N ASN A 92 29.48 12.23 22.54
CA ASN A 92 29.28 13.47 21.78
C ASN A 92 29.87 14.69 22.49
N VAL A 93 29.85 14.70 23.83
CA VAL A 93 30.46 15.77 24.65
C VAL A 93 31.97 15.72 24.53
N ILE A 94 32.57 14.54 24.64
CA ILE A 94 34.02 14.34 24.46
C ILE A 94 34.43 14.75 23.05
N MET A 95 33.70 14.32 22.02
CA MET A 95 33.95 14.71 20.63
C MET A 95 33.90 16.24 20.45
N ALA A 96 32.91 16.92 21.02
CA ALA A 96 32.80 18.38 20.94
C ALA A 96 33.97 19.09 21.65
N LEU A 97 34.38 18.59 22.82
CA LEU A 97 35.52 19.12 23.57
C LEU A 97 36.85 18.92 22.79
N THR A 98 37.06 17.74 22.22
CA THR A 98 38.24 17.46 21.40
C THR A 98 38.28 18.38 20.18
N VAL A 99 37.16 18.58 19.49
CA VAL A 99 37.07 19.54 18.37
C VAL A 99 37.42 20.96 18.82
N MET A 100 36.88 21.41 19.96
CA MET A 100 37.20 22.72 20.54
C MET A 100 38.70 22.90 20.79
N ILE A 101 39.35 21.91 21.42
CA ILE A 101 40.80 21.93 21.69
C ILE A 101 41.59 21.96 20.38
N THR A 102 41.23 21.13 19.40
CA THR A 102 41.92 21.12 18.10
C THR A 102 41.79 22.45 17.36
N LEU A 103 40.64 23.12 17.45
CA LEU A 103 40.47 24.43 16.82
C LEU A 103 41.23 25.53 17.54
N LEU A 104 41.38 25.48 18.87
CA LEU A 104 42.11 26.51 19.63
C LEU A 104 43.63 26.39 19.46
N PHE A 105 44.17 25.18 19.42
CA PHE A 105 45.63 24.96 19.45
C PHE A 105 46.22 24.48 18.12
N LEU A 106 45.48 23.68 17.34
CA LEU A 106 45.97 23.06 16.10
C LEU A 106 45.51 23.79 14.82
N MET A 107 44.62 24.79 14.92
CA MET A 107 44.19 25.59 13.78
C MET A 107 45.35 26.22 12.98
N PRO A 108 46.44 26.74 13.58
CA PRO A 108 47.58 27.26 12.80
C PRO A 108 48.25 26.22 11.90
N LEU A 109 48.20 24.95 12.29
CA LEU A 109 48.76 23.83 11.51
C LEU A 109 47.86 23.47 10.33
N PHE A 110 46.53 23.55 10.50
CA PHE A 110 45.57 23.21 9.45
C PHE A 110 45.51 24.22 8.30
N VAL A 111 46.01 25.45 8.47
CA VAL A 111 46.07 26.47 7.40
C VAL A 111 46.87 25.98 6.19
N TYR A 112 47.88 25.14 6.39
CA TYR A 112 48.74 24.61 5.32
C TYR A 112 48.18 23.36 4.64
N THR A 113 46.97 22.92 4.99
CA THR A 113 46.41 21.68 4.44
C THR A 113 46.05 21.84 2.96
N PRO A 114 46.67 21.09 2.04
CA PRO A 114 46.34 21.19 0.63
C PRO A 114 44.91 20.69 0.34
N ASN A 115 44.22 21.33 -0.61
CA ASN A 115 42.86 20.94 -1.03
C ASN A 115 42.77 19.47 -1.49
N VAL A 116 43.87 18.91 -1.99
CA VAL A 116 43.97 17.50 -2.41
C VAL A 116 43.72 16.54 -1.25
N VAL A 117 44.23 16.86 -0.05
CA VAL A 117 44.05 16.01 1.15
C VAL A 117 42.59 16.04 1.59
N LEU A 118 41.96 17.21 1.58
CA LEU A 118 40.53 17.37 1.89
C LEU A 118 39.66 16.59 0.91
N GLY A 119 39.94 16.68 -0.39
CA GLY A 119 39.23 15.91 -1.42
C GLY A 119 39.38 14.40 -1.24
N ALA A 120 40.58 13.92 -0.93
CA ALA A 120 40.84 12.50 -0.68
C ALA A 120 40.05 11.96 0.53
N ILE A 121 39.97 12.74 1.62
CA ILE A 121 39.18 12.37 2.80
C ILE A 121 37.68 12.28 2.46
N ILE A 122 37.15 13.21 1.66
CA ILE A 122 35.74 13.18 1.25
C ILE A 122 35.46 11.96 0.37
N ILE A 123 36.29 11.69 -0.63
CA ILE A 123 36.13 10.53 -1.53
C ILE A 123 36.19 9.23 -0.73
N ALA A 124 37.16 9.08 0.17
CA ALA A 124 37.28 7.90 1.03
C ALA A 124 36.04 7.69 1.91
N ALA A 125 35.44 8.77 2.43
CA ALA A 125 34.23 8.70 3.22
C ALA A 125 32.98 8.32 2.40
N VAL A 126 32.89 8.78 1.15
CA VAL A 126 31.71 8.55 0.28
C VAL A 126 31.74 7.17 -0.37
N ILE A 127 32.91 6.61 -0.71
CA ILE A 127 33.02 5.28 -1.32
C ILE A 127 32.35 4.21 -0.45
N GLY A 128 32.52 4.28 0.88
CA GLY A 128 31.89 3.35 1.81
C GLY A 128 30.37 3.48 1.95
N LEU A 129 29.78 4.56 1.43
CA LEU A 129 28.34 4.81 1.46
C LEU A 129 27.63 4.25 0.21
N ILE A 130 28.35 3.97 -0.87
CA ILE A 130 27.78 3.48 -2.13
C ILE A 130 27.58 1.97 -2.05
N ASP A 131 26.33 1.55 -1.85
CA ASP A 131 25.93 0.14 -1.82
C ASP A 131 25.48 -0.34 -3.22
N ILE A 132 26.44 -0.80 -4.03
CA ILE A 132 26.18 -1.35 -5.37
C ILE A 132 25.30 -2.62 -5.33
N PRO A 133 25.52 -3.59 -4.42
CA PRO A 133 24.64 -4.74 -4.27
C PRO A 133 23.16 -4.37 -4.04
N ALA A 134 22.89 -3.36 -3.21
CA ALA A 134 21.52 -2.89 -2.97
C ALA A 134 20.86 -2.35 -4.25
N VAL A 135 21.58 -1.55 -5.04
CA VAL A 135 21.07 -1.02 -6.31
C VAL A 135 20.74 -2.15 -7.29
N TYR A 136 21.60 -3.17 -7.38
CA TYR A 136 21.37 -4.34 -8.22
C TYR A 136 20.17 -5.18 -7.74
N HIS A 137 19.97 -5.28 -6.42
CA HIS A 137 18.80 -5.94 -5.86
C HIS A 137 17.50 -5.21 -6.22
N ILE A 138 17.49 -3.87 -6.15
CA ILE A 138 16.32 -3.06 -6.57
C ILE A 138 16.00 -3.29 -8.04
N TRP A 139 17.02 -3.31 -8.92
CA TRP A 139 16.83 -3.62 -10.35
C TRP A 139 16.16 -4.97 -10.60
N LYS A 140 16.53 -6.00 -9.82
CA LYS A 140 15.94 -7.34 -9.92
C LYS A 140 14.52 -7.41 -9.39
N MET A 141 14.18 -6.62 -8.37
CA MET A 141 12.87 -6.65 -7.71
C MET A 141 11.83 -5.83 -8.47
N ASP A 142 12.10 -4.54 -8.70
CA ASP A 142 11.17 -3.66 -9.42
C ASP A 142 11.91 -2.61 -10.27
N LYS A 143 11.68 -2.69 -11.58
CA LYS A 143 12.28 -1.79 -12.57
C LYS A 143 11.86 -0.33 -12.39
N MET A 144 10.65 -0.09 -11.89
CA MET A 144 10.14 1.26 -11.65
C MET A 144 10.82 1.91 -10.44
N ASP A 145 11.10 1.14 -9.39
CA ASP A 145 11.86 1.65 -8.23
C ASP A 145 13.32 1.93 -8.58
N PHE A 146 13.90 1.10 -9.45
CA PHE A 146 15.20 1.41 -10.01
C PHE A 146 15.17 2.69 -10.84
N LEU A 147 14.14 2.90 -11.66
CA LEU A 147 14.00 4.14 -12.43
C LEU A 147 13.95 5.37 -11.51
N VAL A 148 13.19 5.32 -10.41
CA VAL A 148 13.17 6.40 -9.41
C VAL A 148 14.56 6.64 -8.84
N CYS A 149 15.31 5.58 -8.52
CA CYS A 149 16.68 5.68 -8.00
C CYS A 149 17.64 6.34 -9.01
N VAL A 150 17.60 5.92 -10.27
CA VAL A 150 18.43 6.50 -11.34
C VAL A 150 18.05 7.96 -11.61
N CYS A 151 16.75 8.28 -11.64
CA CYS A 151 16.27 9.65 -11.80
C CYS A 151 16.71 10.54 -10.63
N ALA A 152 16.69 10.04 -9.39
CA ALA A 152 17.20 10.76 -8.23
C ALA A 152 18.70 11.04 -8.38
N PHE A 153 19.49 10.01 -8.71
CA PHE A 153 20.93 10.12 -8.87
C PHE A 153 21.31 11.10 -9.99
N ALA A 154 20.73 10.93 -11.19
CA ALA A 154 20.96 11.81 -12.32
C ALA A 154 20.47 13.24 -12.04
N GLY A 155 19.30 13.40 -11.41
CA GLY A 155 18.75 14.71 -11.06
C GLY A 155 19.66 15.50 -10.12
N VAL A 156 20.25 14.84 -9.13
CA VAL A 156 21.20 15.48 -8.19
C VAL A 156 22.49 15.88 -8.90
N ILE A 157 23.00 15.05 -9.83
CA ILE A 157 24.25 15.32 -10.56
C ILE A 157 24.09 16.45 -11.58
N PHE A 158 23.00 16.46 -12.35
CA PHE A 158 22.85 17.37 -13.49
C PHE A 158 22.11 18.67 -13.16
N ILE A 159 21.26 18.69 -12.14
CA ILE A 159 20.40 19.84 -11.83
C ILE A 159 20.81 20.45 -10.49
N SER A 160 20.36 19.84 -9.39
CA SER A 160 20.69 20.24 -8.03
C SER A 160 20.18 19.18 -7.05
N VAL A 161 20.69 19.21 -5.82
CA VAL A 161 20.24 18.28 -4.76
C VAL A 161 18.73 18.45 -4.48
N GLN A 162 18.24 19.69 -4.45
CA GLN A 162 16.84 20.00 -4.12
C GLN A 162 15.88 19.54 -5.21
N GLU A 163 16.18 19.89 -6.46
CA GLU A 163 15.33 19.55 -7.61
C GLU A 163 15.41 18.06 -7.94
N GLY A 164 16.59 17.44 -7.87
CA GLY A 164 16.75 16.00 -8.08
C GLY A 164 15.93 15.17 -7.10
N LEU A 165 15.89 15.57 -5.83
CA LEU A 165 15.05 14.94 -4.82
C LEU A 165 13.56 15.17 -5.08
N ALA A 166 13.15 16.40 -5.45
CA ALA A 166 11.76 16.72 -5.75
C ALA A 166 11.22 15.87 -6.92
N ILE A 167 12.01 15.69 -7.97
CA ILE A 167 11.68 14.84 -9.12
C ILE A 167 11.50 13.38 -8.68
N ALA A 168 12.43 12.84 -7.89
CA ALA A 168 12.36 11.45 -7.41
C ALA A 168 11.12 11.19 -6.56
N ILE A 169 10.80 12.10 -5.64
CA ILE A 169 9.58 12.03 -4.82
C ILE A 169 8.34 12.13 -5.70
N GLY A 170 8.33 13.05 -6.68
CA GLY A 170 7.24 13.20 -7.63
C GLY A 170 6.94 11.92 -8.40
N ILE A 171 7.97 11.25 -8.94
CA ILE A 171 7.82 9.98 -9.66
C ILE A 171 7.29 8.88 -8.72
N SER A 172 7.79 8.82 -7.49
CA SER A 172 7.34 7.83 -6.49
C SER A 172 5.86 8.01 -6.14
N ILE A 173 5.43 9.26 -5.88
CA ILE A 173 4.02 9.58 -5.63
C ILE A 173 3.17 9.24 -6.85
N PHE A 174 3.64 9.61 -8.05
CA PHE A 174 2.93 9.32 -9.30
C PHE A 174 2.73 7.81 -9.52
N ARG A 175 3.75 6.99 -9.21
CA ARG A 175 3.64 5.52 -9.26
C ARG A 175 2.56 5.01 -8.31
N VAL A 176 2.52 5.51 -7.08
CA VAL A 176 1.47 5.15 -6.10
C VAL A 176 0.08 5.56 -6.61
N LEU A 177 -0.06 6.74 -7.22
CA LEU A 177 -1.33 7.18 -7.80
C LEU A 177 -1.80 6.26 -8.92
N ILE A 178 -0.90 5.80 -9.80
CA ILE A 178 -1.25 4.81 -10.84
C ILE A 178 -1.72 3.50 -10.21
N GLN A 179 -1.05 3.03 -9.15
CA GLN A 179 -1.44 1.80 -8.47
C GLN A 179 -2.83 1.89 -7.82
N ILE A 180 -3.17 3.06 -7.25
CA ILE A 180 -4.49 3.29 -6.63
C ILE A 180 -5.58 3.41 -7.70
N THR A 181 -5.32 4.13 -8.79
CA THR A 181 -6.31 4.41 -9.85
C THR A 181 -6.57 3.20 -10.75
N ARG A 182 -5.59 2.31 -10.93
CA ARG A 182 -5.69 1.12 -11.80
C ARG A 182 -5.40 -0.17 -11.02
N PRO A 183 -6.27 -0.55 -10.08
CA PRO A 183 -6.11 -1.80 -9.35
C PRO A 183 -6.26 -2.99 -10.30
N LYS A 184 -5.58 -4.09 -9.97
CA LYS A 184 -5.69 -5.35 -10.72
C LYS A 184 -7.03 -6.02 -10.37
N ILE A 185 -7.80 -6.36 -11.40
CA ILE A 185 -9.00 -7.21 -11.30
C ILE A 185 -8.65 -8.55 -11.92
N MET A 186 -8.92 -9.64 -11.21
CA MET A 186 -8.61 -10.99 -11.68
C MET A 186 -9.88 -11.75 -12.02
N VAL A 187 -9.90 -12.42 -13.17
CA VAL A 187 -10.92 -13.44 -13.47
C VAL A 187 -10.53 -14.72 -12.75
N GLN A 188 -11.43 -15.23 -11.92
CA GLN A 188 -11.24 -16.47 -11.17
C GLN A 188 -11.88 -17.66 -11.90
N GLY A 189 -11.29 -18.84 -11.69
CA GLY A 189 -11.84 -20.14 -12.07
C GLY A 189 -11.74 -21.12 -10.91
N ASN A 190 -12.53 -22.18 -10.98
CA ASN A 190 -12.52 -23.27 -10.00
C ASN A 190 -11.35 -24.22 -10.28
N ILE A 191 -10.61 -24.62 -9.25
CA ILE A 191 -9.61 -25.68 -9.34
C ILE A 191 -10.32 -27.03 -9.22
N ARG A 192 -10.16 -27.88 -10.25
CA ARG A 192 -10.84 -29.18 -10.35
C ARG A 192 -10.74 -30.01 -9.06
N GLY A 193 -11.88 -30.51 -8.61
CA GLY A 193 -11.95 -31.39 -7.43
C GLY A 193 -11.87 -30.64 -6.08
N THR A 194 -11.85 -29.31 -6.09
CA THR A 194 -11.82 -28.48 -4.89
C THR A 194 -12.86 -27.36 -4.96
N ASP A 195 -13.17 -26.74 -3.81
CA ASP A 195 -14.00 -25.54 -3.74
C ASP A 195 -13.17 -24.24 -3.77
N ILE A 196 -11.97 -24.29 -4.36
CA ILE A 196 -11.03 -23.18 -4.37
C ILE A 196 -11.11 -22.44 -5.70
N TYR A 197 -11.31 -21.13 -5.61
CA TYR A 197 -11.36 -20.23 -6.76
C TYR A 197 -10.07 -19.41 -6.82
N ARG A 198 -9.36 -19.47 -7.96
CA ARG A 198 -8.09 -18.75 -8.17
C ARG A 198 -8.02 -18.16 -9.56
N SER A 199 -7.10 -17.22 -9.74
CA SER A 199 -6.91 -16.57 -11.04
C SER A 199 -6.54 -17.56 -12.13
N LEU A 200 -7.26 -17.49 -13.26
CA LEU A 200 -6.99 -18.27 -14.46
C LEU A 200 -5.61 -17.99 -15.05
N HIS A 201 -5.09 -16.77 -14.86
CA HIS A 201 -3.79 -16.41 -15.42
C HIS A 201 -2.63 -17.00 -14.60
N GLN A 202 -2.83 -17.15 -13.28
CA GLN A 202 -1.79 -17.62 -12.37
C GLN A 202 -1.76 -19.15 -12.25
N TYR A 203 -2.93 -19.81 -12.26
CA TYR A 203 -3.04 -21.25 -12.07
C TYR A 203 -3.62 -21.91 -13.32
N LYS A 204 -2.83 -22.80 -13.95
CA LYS A 204 -3.24 -23.53 -15.17
C LYS A 204 -4.38 -24.52 -14.94
N ASP A 205 -4.52 -25.01 -13.70
CA ASP A 205 -5.56 -25.97 -13.33
C ASP A 205 -6.92 -25.30 -13.03
N ALA A 206 -6.96 -23.97 -12.97
CA ALA A 206 -8.19 -23.21 -12.75
C ALA A 206 -9.03 -23.19 -14.04
N GLN A 207 -10.30 -23.56 -13.93
CA GLN A 207 -11.22 -23.64 -15.07
C GLN A 207 -12.41 -22.72 -14.89
N ARG A 208 -12.85 -22.15 -16.01
CA ARG A 208 -14.08 -21.36 -16.06
C ARG A 208 -15.28 -22.25 -15.88
N ILE A 209 -16.28 -21.75 -15.17
CA ILE A 209 -17.57 -22.41 -15.03
C ILE A 209 -18.50 -21.82 -16.10
N PRO A 210 -19.11 -22.64 -16.97
CA PRO A 210 -20.00 -22.15 -18.01
C PRO A 210 -21.16 -21.33 -17.43
N GLY A 211 -21.42 -20.15 -18.00
CA GLY A 211 -22.50 -19.26 -17.57
C GLY A 211 -22.16 -18.33 -16.39
N PHE A 212 -20.95 -18.44 -15.82
CA PHE A 212 -20.49 -17.63 -14.69
C PHE A 212 -19.25 -16.81 -15.05
N LEU A 213 -19.27 -15.51 -14.72
CA LEU A 213 -18.11 -14.64 -14.72
C LEU A 213 -17.76 -14.25 -13.28
N ILE A 214 -16.64 -14.78 -12.76
CA ILE A 214 -16.18 -14.54 -11.40
C ILE A 214 -15.02 -13.55 -11.42
N LEU A 215 -15.22 -12.38 -10.82
CA LEU A 215 -14.26 -11.28 -10.78
C LEU A 215 -13.86 -11.01 -9.34
N ALA A 216 -12.56 -10.99 -9.06
CA ALA A 216 -12.01 -10.61 -7.76
C ALA A 216 -11.33 -9.26 -7.81
N THR A 217 -11.69 -8.40 -6.86
CA THR A 217 -11.09 -7.08 -6.68
C THR A 217 -10.19 -7.07 -5.46
N GLU A 218 -8.90 -6.83 -5.66
CA GLU A 218 -7.88 -6.84 -4.60
C GLU A 218 -7.42 -5.43 -4.21
N ALA A 219 -8.37 -4.49 -4.13
CA ALA A 219 -8.08 -3.10 -3.80
C ALA A 219 -9.29 -2.39 -3.17
N PRO A 220 -9.07 -1.33 -2.36
CA PRO A 220 -10.17 -0.48 -1.90
C PRO A 220 -10.87 0.17 -3.09
N ILE A 221 -12.20 0.21 -3.04
CA ILE A 221 -13.01 0.84 -4.08
C ILE A 221 -13.26 2.29 -3.67
N ASN A 222 -12.72 3.22 -4.44
CA ASN A 222 -12.77 4.65 -4.14
C ASN A 222 -13.09 5.49 -5.38
N PHE A 223 -13.22 6.80 -5.19
CA PHE A 223 -13.49 7.75 -6.27
C PHE A 223 -12.43 7.70 -7.39
N ALA A 224 -11.17 7.47 -7.02
CA ALA A 224 -10.07 7.48 -7.97
C ALA A 224 -10.08 6.28 -8.93
N ASN A 225 -10.67 5.14 -8.55
CA ASN A 225 -10.67 3.92 -9.35
C ASN A 225 -12.05 3.41 -9.80
N SER A 226 -13.14 3.95 -9.26
CA SER A 226 -14.52 3.52 -9.58
C SER A 226 -14.83 3.52 -11.08
N ASN A 227 -14.45 4.58 -11.81
CA ASN A 227 -14.63 4.67 -13.26
C ASN A 227 -13.85 3.59 -14.02
N TYR A 228 -12.58 3.38 -13.63
CA TYR A 228 -11.74 2.36 -14.24
C TYR A 228 -12.29 0.95 -14.00
N LEU A 229 -12.75 0.66 -12.78
CA LEU A 229 -13.39 -0.62 -12.44
C LEU A 229 -14.65 -0.85 -13.28
N ASN A 230 -15.50 0.17 -13.42
CA ASN A 230 -16.73 0.10 -14.21
C ASN A 230 -16.47 -0.23 -15.67
N GLU A 231 -15.56 0.51 -16.32
CA GLU A 231 -15.16 0.22 -17.69
C GLU A 231 -14.54 -1.17 -17.83
N ARG A 232 -13.67 -1.57 -16.89
CA ARG A 232 -12.98 -2.84 -16.97
C ARG A 232 -13.92 -4.03 -16.82
N ILE A 233 -14.90 -3.95 -15.91
CA ILE A 233 -15.92 -4.98 -15.73
C ILE A 233 -16.81 -5.06 -16.97
N LYS A 234 -17.26 -3.93 -17.52
CA LYS A 234 -18.06 -3.91 -18.76
C LYS A 234 -17.32 -4.56 -19.93
N ARG A 235 -16.03 -4.26 -20.11
CA ARG A 235 -15.20 -4.90 -21.13
C ARG A 235 -15.11 -6.41 -20.95
N TRP A 236 -14.93 -6.90 -19.72
CA TRP A 236 -14.97 -8.35 -19.46
C TRP A 236 -16.31 -8.98 -19.81
N ILE A 237 -17.43 -8.33 -19.46
CA ILE A 237 -18.77 -8.82 -19.82
C ILE A 237 -18.93 -8.90 -21.35
N GLU A 238 -18.47 -7.88 -22.07
CA GLU A 238 -18.52 -7.83 -23.53
C GLU A 238 -17.63 -8.91 -24.16
N GLU A 239 -16.40 -9.09 -23.68
CA GLU A 239 -15.49 -10.16 -24.10
C GLU A 239 -16.12 -11.56 -23.91
N GLU A 240 -16.73 -11.83 -22.76
CA GLU A 240 -17.40 -13.12 -22.51
C GLU A 240 -18.66 -13.31 -23.36
N THR A 241 -19.42 -12.23 -23.62
CA THR A 241 -20.63 -12.30 -24.45
C THR A 241 -20.29 -12.47 -25.93
N SER A 242 -19.21 -11.83 -26.41
CA SER A 242 -18.77 -11.91 -27.81
C SER A 242 -17.98 -13.18 -28.14
N ALA A 243 -17.28 -13.78 -27.17
CA ALA A 243 -16.49 -14.99 -27.34
C ALA A 243 -17.35 -16.26 -27.47
N GLN A 244 -18.53 -16.18 -28.10
CA GLN A 244 -19.53 -17.22 -28.38
C GLN A 244 -18.95 -18.48 -29.08
N ASN A 245 -18.12 -19.23 -28.35
CA ASN A 245 -17.84 -20.63 -28.57
C ASN A 245 -18.85 -21.43 -27.72
N LYS A 246 -20.04 -21.60 -28.30
CA LYS A 246 -20.96 -22.76 -28.23
C LYS A 246 -21.35 -23.45 -26.90
N GLN A 247 -20.91 -23.06 -25.70
CA GLN A 247 -21.13 -23.92 -24.51
C GLN A 247 -21.96 -23.35 -23.35
N ALA A 248 -22.11 -22.02 -23.19
CA ALA A 248 -23.14 -21.45 -22.30
C ALA A 248 -23.29 -19.94 -22.51
N GLU A 249 -24.52 -19.45 -22.49
CA GLU A 249 -24.82 -18.02 -22.36
C GLU A 249 -24.43 -17.54 -20.96
N LEU A 250 -23.75 -16.40 -20.86
CA LEU A 250 -23.43 -15.76 -19.58
C LEU A 250 -24.74 -15.41 -18.87
N ARG A 251 -24.90 -15.81 -17.60
CA ARG A 251 -26.11 -15.54 -16.81
C ARG A 251 -25.81 -14.82 -15.49
N PHE A 252 -24.69 -15.19 -14.86
CA PHE A 252 -24.34 -14.69 -13.53
C PHE A 252 -22.97 -14.03 -13.52
N ILE A 253 -22.87 -12.91 -12.81
CA ILE A 253 -21.62 -12.21 -12.52
C ILE A 253 -21.42 -12.23 -11.02
N ILE A 254 -20.31 -12.81 -10.58
CA ILE A 254 -19.92 -12.86 -9.18
C ILE A 254 -18.77 -11.89 -8.96
N LEU A 255 -18.97 -10.94 -8.05
CA LEU A 255 -17.93 -10.00 -7.62
C LEU A 255 -17.44 -10.40 -6.23
N ASP A 256 -16.23 -10.95 -6.17
CA ASP A 256 -15.52 -11.28 -4.94
C ASP A 256 -14.91 -10.01 -4.34
N LEU A 257 -15.45 -9.61 -3.20
CA LEU A 257 -15.08 -8.43 -2.42
C LEU A 257 -14.20 -8.78 -1.21
N SER A 258 -13.73 -10.03 -1.09
CA SER A 258 -12.82 -10.46 -0.01
C SER A 258 -11.55 -9.60 0.06
N GLY A 259 -11.05 -9.18 -1.10
CA GLY A 259 -9.84 -8.34 -1.23
C GLY A 259 -10.11 -6.84 -1.11
N VAL A 260 -11.34 -6.42 -0.80
CA VAL A 260 -11.73 -5.01 -0.70
C VAL A 260 -11.79 -4.61 0.78
N PRO A 261 -10.76 -3.92 1.31
CA PRO A 261 -10.72 -3.57 2.74
C PRO A 261 -11.69 -2.44 3.10
N ALA A 262 -11.92 -1.50 2.17
CA ALA A 262 -12.79 -0.35 2.40
C ALA A 262 -13.42 0.13 1.09
N ILE A 263 -14.58 0.76 1.22
CA ILE A 263 -15.33 1.40 0.13
C ILE A 263 -15.72 2.83 0.54
N ASP A 264 -15.63 3.80 -0.36
CA ASP A 264 -16.15 5.16 -0.11
C ASP A 264 -17.56 5.37 -0.69
N THR A 265 -18.15 6.55 -0.49
CA THR A 265 -19.49 6.88 -0.99
C THR A 265 -19.61 6.73 -2.50
N SER A 266 -18.57 7.12 -3.24
CA SER A 266 -18.55 7.02 -4.70
C SER A 266 -18.41 5.57 -5.18
N GLY A 267 -17.68 4.74 -4.42
CA GLY A 267 -17.57 3.31 -4.64
C GLY A 267 -18.91 2.59 -4.44
N VAL A 268 -19.68 2.99 -3.42
CA VAL A 268 -21.04 2.47 -3.22
C VAL A 268 -21.96 2.86 -4.38
N ALA A 269 -21.91 4.12 -4.84
CA ALA A 269 -22.66 4.56 -6.02
C ALA A 269 -22.27 3.74 -7.27
N PHE A 270 -20.98 3.50 -7.47
CA PHE A 270 -20.48 2.61 -8.52
C PHE A 270 -21.06 1.19 -8.44
N LEU A 271 -21.12 0.58 -7.25
CA LEU A 271 -21.72 -0.76 -7.09
C LEU A 271 -23.21 -0.78 -7.46
N ILE A 272 -23.94 0.29 -7.14
CA ILE A 272 -25.35 0.43 -7.52
C ILE A 272 -25.49 0.59 -9.05
N ASP A 273 -24.63 1.39 -9.66
CA ASP A 273 -24.67 1.67 -11.10
C ASP A 273 -24.29 0.45 -11.93
N ILE A 274 -23.27 -0.30 -11.51
CA ILE A 274 -22.88 -1.54 -12.19
C ILE A 274 -23.98 -2.60 -12.05
N LYS A 275 -24.61 -2.71 -10.86
CA LYS A 275 -25.76 -3.60 -10.66
C LYS A 275 -26.89 -3.28 -11.64
N LYS A 276 -27.34 -2.02 -11.68
CA LYS A 276 -28.38 -1.57 -12.62
C LYS A 276 -27.98 -1.80 -14.08
N SER A 277 -26.72 -1.59 -14.42
CA SER A 277 -26.21 -1.80 -15.78
C SER A 277 -26.19 -3.27 -16.18
N ILE A 278 -25.95 -4.18 -15.23
CA ILE A 278 -25.91 -5.63 -15.43
C ILE A 278 -27.34 -6.19 -15.51
N GLU A 279 -28.24 -5.78 -14.61
CA GLU A 279 -29.65 -6.20 -14.61
C GLU A 279 -30.38 -5.78 -15.90
N LYS A 280 -30.06 -4.60 -16.45
CA LYS A 280 -30.58 -4.15 -17.76
C LYS A 280 -30.22 -5.09 -18.92
N ARG A 281 -29.16 -5.90 -18.78
CA ARG A 281 -28.73 -6.89 -19.77
C ARG A 281 -29.29 -8.29 -19.48
N GLY A 282 -30.16 -8.45 -18.48
CA GLY A 282 -30.72 -9.75 -18.09
C GLY A 282 -29.76 -10.64 -17.31
N LEU A 283 -28.64 -10.09 -16.85
CA LEU A 283 -27.64 -10.78 -16.04
C LEU A 283 -27.88 -10.48 -14.56
N GLU A 284 -27.54 -11.41 -13.68
CA GLU A 284 -27.64 -11.22 -12.23
C GLU A 284 -26.25 -10.96 -11.61
N LEU A 285 -26.13 -9.87 -10.83
CA LEU A 285 -24.91 -9.52 -10.10
C LEU A 285 -25.01 -10.01 -8.65
N VAL A 286 -24.01 -10.78 -8.23
CA VAL A 286 -23.89 -11.33 -6.88
C VAL A 286 -22.59 -10.87 -6.23
N LEU A 287 -22.67 -10.47 -4.95
CA LEU A 287 -21.54 -10.04 -4.15
C LEU A 287 -21.10 -11.15 -3.20
N VAL A 288 -19.80 -11.41 -3.16
CA VAL A 288 -19.21 -12.43 -2.29
C VAL A 288 -18.28 -11.80 -1.26
N ASN A 289 -18.43 -12.22 -0.01
CA ASN A 289 -17.56 -11.91 1.12
C ASN A 289 -17.14 -10.42 1.27
N PRO A 290 -18.09 -9.46 1.29
CA PRO A 290 -17.73 -8.08 1.58
C PRO A 290 -17.18 -7.97 3.02
N THR A 291 -16.03 -7.33 3.17
CA THR A 291 -15.44 -7.00 4.49
C THR A 291 -16.46 -6.26 5.37
N GLY A 292 -16.38 -6.39 6.70
CA GLY A 292 -17.35 -5.80 7.63
C GLY A 292 -17.61 -4.30 7.44
N GLU A 293 -16.57 -3.50 7.16
CA GLU A 293 -16.75 -2.06 6.83
C GLU A 293 -17.52 -1.85 5.52
N VAL A 294 -17.24 -2.67 4.51
CA VAL A 294 -17.90 -2.62 3.20
C VAL A 294 -19.36 -3.02 3.33
N MET A 295 -19.64 -4.10 4.08
CA MET A 295 -21.00 -4.58 4.35
C MET A 295 -21.86 -3.51 5.02
N GLU A 296 -21.32 -2.83 6.05
CA GLU A 296 -22.03 -1.74 6.74
C GLU A 296 -22.42 -0.60 5.80
N LYS A 297 -21.50 -0.20 4.90
CA LYS A 297 -21.75 0.88 3.94
C LYS A 297 -22.75 0.46 2.86
N ILE A 298 -22.69 -0.78 2.38
CA ILE A 298 -23.68 -1.34 1.44
C ILE A 298 -25.06 -1.40 2.10
N GLN A 299 -25.15 -1.86 3.36
CA GLN A 299 -26.43 -1.95 4.08
C GLN A 299 -27.08 -0.59 4.27
N ARG A 300 -26.32 0.44 4.68
CA ARG A 300 -26.86 1.80 4.81
C ARG A 300 -27.40 2.35 3.48
N ALA A 301 -26.71 2.09 2.38
CA ALA A 301 -27.18 2.48 1.06
C ALA A 301 -28.41 1.67 0.63
N ASN A 302 -28.50 0.42 1.08
CA ASN A 302 -29.64 -0.43 0.82
C ASN A 302 -30.90 -0.03 1.60
N GLU A 303 -30.75 0.41 2.85
CA GLU A 303 -31.86 0.94 3.67
C GLU A 303 -32.51 2.17 3.02
N ALA A 304 -31.74 2.97 2.28
CA ALA A 304 -32.27 4.12 1.56
C ALA A 304 -33.10 3.73 0.34
N HIS A 305 -32.64 2.79 -0.49
CA HIS A 305 -33.17 2.59 -1.86
C HIS A 305 -33.38 1.13 -2.30
N ASN A 306 -33.23 0.16 -1.40
CA ASN A 306 -33.43 -1.29 -1.60
C ASN A 306 -32.78 -1.87 -2.87
N HIS A 307 -31.56 -1.44 -3.17
CA HIS A 307 -30.82 -1.83 -4.37
C HIS A 307 -30.20 -3.23 -4.29
N PHE A 308 -29.86 -3.73 -3.11
CA PHE A 308 -29.25 -5.05 -2.89
C PHE A 308 -30.19 -5.92 -2.08
N ARG A 309 -30.89 -6.83 -2.74
CA ARG A 309 -31.68 -7.85 -2.04
C ARG A 309 -30.75 -8.83 -1.31
N SER A 310 -31.23 -9.41 -0.21
CA SER A 310 -30.45 -10.31 0.65
C SER A 310 -30.07 -11.64 -0.03
N ASP A 311 -30.68 -11.96 -1.17
CA ASP A 311 -30.39 -13.11 -2.03
C ASP A 311 -29.13 -12.92 -2.91
N CYS A 312 -28.65 -11.69 -3.08
CA CYS A 312 -27.45 -11.37 -3.86
C CYS A 312 -26.14 -11.37 -3.06
N LEU A 313 -26.14 -11.82 -1.80
CA LEU A 313 -25.00 -11.75 -0.87
C LEU A 313 -24.62 -13.13 -0.35
N TYR A 314 -23.37 -13.54 -0.56
CA TYR A 314 -22.86 -14.85 -0.15
C TYR A 314 -21.54 -14.72 0.62
N LEU A 315 -21.26 -15.68 1.50
CA LEU A 315 -20.00 -15.71 2.26
C LEU A 315 -18.85 -16.26 1.42
N THR A 316 -19.12 -17.26 0.57
CA THR A 316 -18.10 -17.89 -0.26
C THR A 316 -18.51 -17.96 -1.73
N THR A 317 -17.53 -17.94 -2.63
CA THR A 317 -17.76 -18.09 -4.07
C THR A 317 -18.35 -19.46 -4.41
N GLY A 318 -17.93 -20.50 -3.69
CA GLY A 318 -18.45 -21.86 -3.81
C GLY A 318 -19.95 -21.95 -3.54
N GLU A 319 -20.42 -21.38 -2.42
CA GLU A 319 -21.84 -21.32 -2.09
C GLU A 319 -22.65 -20.52 -3.11
N ALA A 320 -22.11 -19.37 -3.57
CA ALA A 320 -22.75 -18.54 -4.58
C ALA A 320 -22.96 -19.32 -5.89
N VAL A 321 -21.91 -19.96 -6.39
CA VAL A 321 -21.97 -20.79 -7.61
C VAL A 321 -22.95 -21.94 -7.42
N ALA A 322 -22.89 -22.65 -6.29
CA ALA A 322 -23.78 -23.79 -6.03
C ALA A 322 -25.26 -23.38 -5.99
N SER A 323 -25.59 -22.31 -5.28
CA SER A 323 -26.93 -21.74 -5.17
C SER A 323 -27.47 -21.31 -6.54
N LEU A 324 -26.71 -20.48 -7.26
CA LEU A 324 -27.10 -19.97 -8.57
C LEU A 324 -27.19 -21.07 -9.63
N SER A 325 -26.33 -22.09 -9.56
CA SER A 325 -26.40 -23.25 -10.44
C SER A 325 -27.68 -24.07 -10.22
N THR A 326 -28.16 -24.17 -8.97
CA THR A 326 -29.45 -24.82 -8.70
C THR A 326 -30.62 -24.00 -9.22
N LEU A 327 -30.57 -22.67 -9.07
CA LEU A 327 -31.57 -21.74 -9.61
C LEU A 327 -31.65 -21.80 -11.14
N ALA A 328 -30.48 -21.87 -11.80
CA ALA A 328 -30.38 -22.00 -13.25
C ALA A 328 -30.98 -23.31 -13.79
N LYS A 329 -30.87 -24.41 -13.02
CA LYS A 329 -31.48 -25.71 -13.37
C LYS A 329 -32.99 -25.74 -13.17
N MET A 330 -33.52 -24.95 -12.22
CA MET A 330 -34.97 -24.84 -11.98
C MET A 330 -35.67 -23.94 -13.01
N THR A 331 -34.94 -23.05 -13.66
CA THR A 331 -35.45 -22.08 -14.65
C THR A 331 -35.30 -22.54 -16.10
N SER A 332 -34.56 -23.63 -16.36
CA SER A 332 -34.60 -24.31 -17.65
C SER A 332 -35.86 -25.18 -17.75
N PRO A 333 -36.74 -24.97 -18.74
CA PRO A 333 -37.98 -25.73 -18.91
C PRO A 333 -37.76 -27.21 -19.24
#